data_AF-A0A853IW76-F1
#
_entry.id   AF-A0A853IW76-F1
#
_cell.length_a   1.000
_cell.length_b   1.000
_cell.length_c   1.000
_cell.angle_alpha   90.00
_cell.angle_beta   90.00
_cell.angle_gamma   90.00
#
_symmetry.space_group_name_H-M   'P 1'
#
loop_
_entity.id
_entity.type
_entity.pdbx_description
1 polymer ?
#
loop_
_entity_poly.entity_id
_entity_poly.type
_entity_poly.pdbx_seq_one_letter_code
_entity_poly.pdbx_strand_id
1 'polypeptide(L)'
;MAVQLAALAYGLNTVAQARPAFLVFAVDRYTVVSAGELPASEREKAVRPEWQKSSLLAGYQTVYALRPTDPDASFDLIMSALGGGRDVQHIVENYRPVAEHLGDVLHAAQPVAVLRERHAAQAAAIDAAVAKSGKAEQALRWLPVQAGTVFWTALIDMQTGMPVAWVNVDPF
;
A
#
# COMPACT_ATOMS: atom_id res chain seq x y z
N MET A 1 22.87 11.88 -31.65
CA MET A 1 21.48 11.41 -31.43
C MET A 1 21.38 10.09 -30.68
N ALA A 2 22.32 9.13 -30.84
CA ALA A 2 22.32 7.88 -30.06
C ALA A 2 22.29 8.09 -28.53
N VAL A 3 23.05 9.07 -28.03
CA VAL A 3 23.09 9.41 -26.59
C VAL A 3 21.74 9.92 -26.06
N GLN A 4 21.00 10.70 -26.86
CA GLN A 4 19.68 11.22 -26.46
C GLN A 4 18.63 10.10 -26.44
N LEU A 5 18.64 9.20 -27.42
CA LEU A 5 17.75 8.04 -27.44
C LEU A 5 18.04 7.09 -26.27
N ALA A 6 19.32 6.88 -25.94
CA ALA A 6 19.70 6.09 -24.78
C ALA A 6 19.23 6.72 -23.46
N ALA A 7 19.41 8.04 -23.30
CA ALA A 7 18.92 8.76 -22.14
C ALA A 7 17.39 8.70 -21.99
N LEU A 8 16.66 8.80 -23.10
CA LEU A 8 15.20 8.67 -23.10
C LEU A 8 14.75 7.26 -22.71
N ALA A 9 15.36 6.23 -23.29
CA ALA A 9 15.05 4.84 -22.97
C ALA A 9 15.33 4.54 -21.49
N TYR A 10 16.44 5.05 -20.95
CA TYR A 10 16.77 4.93 -19.53
C TYR A 10 15.75 5.65 -18.64
N GLY A 11 15.37 6.88 -18.99
CA GLY A 11 14.35 7.62 -18.25
C GLY A 11 13.00 6.89 -18.23
N LEU A 12 12.55 6.38 -19.39
CA LEU A 12 11.32 5.62 -19.50
C LEU A 12 11.36 4.33 -18.65
N ASN A 13 12.48 3.60 -18.69
CA ASN A 13 12.67 2.41 -17.85
C ASN A 13 12.65 2.76 -16.35
N THR A 14 13.29 3.85 -15.95
CA THR A 14 13.31 4.30 -14.55
C THR A 14 11.91 4.61 -14.04
N VAL A 15 11.11 5.35 -14.82
CA VAL A 15 9.70 5.63 -14.49
C VAL A 15 8.87 4.36 -14.47
N ALA A 16 9.10 3.45 -15.42
CA ALA A 16 8.38 2.18 -15.48
C ALA A 16 8.63 1.30 -14.25
N GLN A 17 9.82 1.37 -13.65
CA GLN A 17 10.17 0.64 -12.43
C GLN A 17 9.65 1.34 -11.17
N ALA A 18 9.72 2.67 -11.10
CA ALA A 18 9.27 3.45 -9.94
C ALA A 18 7.73 3.53 -9.79
N ARG A 19 6.97 3.08 -10.78
CA ARG A 19 5.50 3.14 -10.73
C ARG A 19 4.95 2.24 -9.59
N PRO A 20 3.90 2.68 -8.88
CA PRO A 20 3.16 1.82 -7.97
C PRO A 20 2.60 0.59 -8.71
N ALA A 21 2.91 -0.61 -8.22
CA ALA A 21 2.35 -1.86 -8.72
C ALA A 21 1.33 -2.44 -7.75
N PHE A 22 1.63 -2.37 -6.45
CA PHE A 22 0.74 -2.85 -5.40
C PHE A 22 0.59 -1.83 -4.29
N LEU A 23 -0.59 -1.85 -3.67
CA LEU A 23 -0.85 -1.26 -2.38
C LEU A 23 -1.16 -2.39 -1.42
N VAL A 24 -0.19 -2.71 -0.57
CA VAL A 24 -0.20 -3.91 0.26
C VAL A 24 -0.55 -3.53 1.69
N PHE A 25 -1.64 -4.05 2.23
CA PHE A 25 -1.86 -3.99 3.66
C PHE A 25 -0.90 -4.95 4.36
N ALA A 26 -0.06 -4.43 5.24
CA ALA A 26 0.87 -5.20 6.05
C ALA A 26 0.79 -4.70 7.49
N VAL A 27 0.37 -5.58 8.41
CA VAL A 27 0.31 -5.38 9.86
C VAL A 27 -0.65 -4.27 10.30
N ASP A 28 -0.31 -3.00 10.07
CA ASP A 28 -0.99 -1.82 10.59
C ASP A 28 -1.20 -0.71 9.54
N ARG A 29 -0.70 -0.89 8.30
CA ARG A 29 -0.68 0.17 7.29
C ARG A 29 -0.76 -0.39 5.87
N TYR A 30 -1.09 0.49 4.94
CA TYR A 30 -0.90 0.23 3.52
C TYR A 30 0.49 0.65 3.08
N THR A 31 1.21 -0.22 2.38
CA THR A 31 2.53 0.08 1.82
C THR A 31 2.46 0.02 0.31
N VAL A 32 2.92 1.08 -0.34
CA VAL A 32 3.08 1.13 -1.79
C VAL A 32 4.34 0.36 -2.16
N VAL A 33 4.17 -0.65 -3.01
CA VAL A 33 5.27 -1.43 -3.57
C VAL A 33 5.34 -1.15 -5.07
N SER A 34 6.48 -0.65 -5.52
CA SER A 34 6.69 -0.34 -6.93
C SER A 34 6.95 -1.60 -7.77
N ALA A 35 6.81 -1.46 -9.09
CA ALA A 35 7.07 -2.57 -10.01
C ALA A 35 8.53 -3.04 -9.95
N GLY A 36 9.47 -2.13 -9.70
CA GLY A 36 10.90 -2.41 -9.61
C GLY A 36 11.31 -3.17 -8.34
N GLU A 37 10.52 -3.08 -7.27
CA GLU A 37 10.75 -3.81 -6.02
C GLU A 37 10.38 -5.30 -6.12
N LEU A 38 9.63 -5.68 -7.16
CA LEU A 38 9.14 -7.05 -7.37
C LEU A 38 9.73 -7.67 -8.64
N PRO A 39 10.84 -8.44 -8.53
CA PRO A 39 11.42 -9.14 -9.66
C PRO A 39 10.40 -10.14 -10.24
N ALA A 40 10.55 -10.48 -11.52
CA ALA A 40 9.62 -11.37 -12.22
C ALA A 40 9.46 -12.73 -11.49
N SER A 41 10.57 -13.28 -11.00
CA SER A 41 10.59 -14.51 -10.20
C SER A 41 9.80 -14.44 -8.90
N GLU A 42 9.61 -13.25 -8.32
CA GLU A 42 8.73 -13.09 -7.17
C GLU A 42 7.27 -12.97 -7.60
N ARG A 43 6.99 -12.16 -8.63
CA ARG A 43 5.62 -11.96 -9.12
C ARG A 43 4.99 -13.27 -9.60
N GLU A 44 5.78 -14.16 -10.19
CA GLU A 44 5.33 -15.49 -10.62
C GLU A 44 4.83 -16.37 -9.47
N LYS A 45 5.26 -16.10 -8.23
CA LYS A 45 4.78 -16.81 -7.03
C LYS A 45 3.40 -16.36 -6.56
N ALA A 46 2.81 -15.33 -7.19
CA ALA A 46 1.50 -14.86 -6.78
C ALA A 46 0.45 -15.97 -6.91
N VAL A 47 -0.34 -16.15 -5.86
CA VAL A 47 -1.39 -17.18 -5.78
C VAL A 47 -2.49 -16.94 -6.82
N ARG A 48 -2.68 -15.70 -7.25
CA ARG A 48 -3.67 -15.34 -8.27
C ARG A 48 -3.02 -14.85 -9.56
N PRO A 49 -3.45 -15.35 -10.74
CA PRO A 49 -2.87 -14.97 -12.04
C PRO A 49 -2.89 -13.46 -12.33
N GLU A 50 -3.90 -12.74 -11.82
CA GLU A 50 -4.01 -11.29 -12.00
C GLU A 50 -2.90 -10.50 -11.30
N TRP A 51 -2.23 -11.04 -10.29
CA TRP A 51 -1.13 -10.39 -9.57
C TRP A 51 0.24 -10.76 -10.14
N GLN A 52 0.33 -11.83 -10.94
CA GLN A 52 1.56 -12.20 -11.64
C GLN A 52 1.91 -11.15 -12.73
N LYS A 53 0.86 -10.54 -13.31
CA LYS A 53 0.97 -9.54 -14.37
C LYS A 53 0.82 -8.13 -13.79
N SER A 54 1.94 -7.40 -13.66
CA SER A 54 1.88 -5.95 -13.48
C SER A 54 1.53 -5.29 -14.82
N SER A 55 0.25 -5.03 -15.05
CA SER A 55 -0.18 -4.26 -16.22
C SER A 55 0.25 -2.81 -16.06
N LEU A 56 0.94 -2.27 -17.07
CA LEU A 56 1.27 -0.85 -17.14
C LEU A 56 0.03 0.06 -17.20
N LEU A 57 -1.10 -0.47 -17.69
CA LEU A 57 -2.31 0.30 -17.97
C LEU A 57 -3.39 0.17 -16.87
N ALA A 58 -3.34 -0.88 -16.06
CA ALA A 58 -4.40 -1.17 -15.07
C ALA A 58 -4.21 -0.45 -13.72
N GLY A 59 -3.15 0.35 -13.56
CA GLY A 59 -2.80 0.97 -12.29
C GLY A 59 -2.23 -0.03 -11.28
N TYR A 60 -2.33 0.32 -10.00
CA TYR A 60 -1.89 -0.54 -8.90
C TYR A 60 -3.02 -1.46 -8.42
N GLN A 61 -2.66 -2.62 -7.87
CA GLN A 61 -3.62 -3.55 -7.25
C GLN A 61 -3.53 -3.45 -5.73
N THR A 62 -4.68 -3.45 -5.04
CA THR A 62 -4.69 -3.46 -3.57
C THR A 62 -4.83 -4.88 -3.06
N VAL A 63 -3.96 -5.27 -2.14
CA VAL A 63 -3.88 -6.63 -1.61
C VAL A 63 -3.61 -6.60 -0.10
N TYR A 64 -3.93 -7.69 0.57
CA TYR A 64 -3.53 -7.95 1.95
C TYR A 64 -2.35 -8.93 1.92
N ALA A 65 -1.30 -8.71 2.72
CA ALA A 65 -0.22 -9.68 2.85
C ALA A 65 -0.33 -10.44 4.17
N LEU A 66 -0.44 -11.77 4.07
CA LEU A 66 -0.38 -12.65 5.23
C LEU A 66 0.98 -12.55 5.90
N ARG A 67 0.97 -12.43 7.23
CA ARG A 67 2.17 -12.58 8.02
C ARG A 67 2.54 -14.07 8.09
N PRO A 68 3.84 -14.41 8.06
CA PRO A 68 4.28 -15.74 8.47
C PRO A 68 3.71 -16.08 9.85
N THR A 69 3.17 -17.30 9.99
CA THR A 69 2.69 -17.81 11.29
C THR A 69 3.77 -18.56 12.05
N ASP A 70 4.82 -18.99 11.35
CA ASP A 70 5.99 -19.64 11.92
C ASP A 70 6.89 -18.60 12.63
N PRO A 71 7.26 -18.81 13.91
CA PRO A 71 8.14 -17.91 14.65
C PRO A 71 9.50 -17.68 13.98
N ASP A 72 10.10 -18.73 13.39
CA ASP A 72 11.41 -18.64 12.76
C ASP A 72 11.33 -17.79 11.48
N ALA A 73 10.37 -18.07 10.61
CA ALA A 73 10.11 -17.25 9.42
C ALA A 73 9.74 -15.79 9.77
N SER A 74 9.05 -15.57 10.89
CA SER A 74 8.74 -14.21 11.36
C SER A 74 9.99 -13.47 11.82
N PHE A 75 10.88 -14.16 12.55
CA PHE A 75 12.14 -13.61 13.00
C PHE A 75 13.06 -13.24 11.82
N ASP A 76 13.20 -14.15 10.86
CA ASP A 76 13.99 -13.92 9.65
C ASP A 76 13.48 -12.71 8.86
N LEU A 77 12.15 -12.56 8.78
CA LEU A 77 11.54 -11.42 8.10
C LEU A 77 11.80 -10.10 8.82
N ILE A 78 11.73 -10.09 10.15
CA ILE A 78 12.08 -8.90 10.96
C ILE A 78 13.56 -8.56 10.78
N MET A 79 14.46 -9.54 10.84
CA MET A 79 15.90 -9.32 10.64
C MET A 79 16.20 -8.80 9.23
N SER A 80 15.54 -9.35 8.21
CA SER A 80 15.61 -8.87 6.83
C SER A 80 15.15 -7.41 6.73
N ALA A 81 14.00 -7.05 7.31
CA ALA A 81 13.49 -5.69 7.30
C ALA A 81 14.43 -4.71 8.01
N LEU A 82 15.00 -5.07 9.17
CA LEU A 82 15.99 -4.25 9.88
C LEU A 82 17.28 -4.06 9.09
N GLY A 83 17.69 -5.05 8.30
CA GLY A 83 18.82 -4.98 7.39
C GLY A 83 18.57 -4.18 6.10
N GLY A 84 17.38 -3.58 5.94
CA GLY A 84 16.97 -2.91 4.69
C GLY A 84 16.64 -3.88 3.56
N GLY A 85 16.42 -5.15 3.89
CA GLY A 85 16.02 -6.22 2.98
C GLY A 85 14.52 -6.25 2.73
N ARG A 86 14.03 -7.44 2.34
CA ARG A 86 12.62 -7.65 2.01
C ARG A 86 11.79 -7.75 3.29
N ASP A 87 10.70 -7.00 3.32
CA ASP A 87 9.66 -7.05 4.36
C ASP A 87 8.39 -7.75 3.81
N VAL A 88 7.39 -8.00 4.66
CA VAL A 88 6.15 -8.76 4.39
C VAL A 88 5.51 -8.37 3.05
N GLN A 89 5.50 -7.07 2.74
CA GLN A 89 4.92 -6.53 1.52
C GLN A 89 5.64 -6.94 0.23
N HIS A 90 6.81 -7.56 0.29
CA HIS A 90 7.54 -8.03 -0.89
C HIS A 90 7.37 -9.53 -1.16
N ILE A 91 6.62 -10.23 -0.30
CA ILE A 91 6.39 -11.68 -0.37
C ILE A 91 5.05 -11.92 -1.07
N VAL A 92 5.09 -12.02 -2.40
CA VAL A 92 3.89 -11.98 -3.25
C VAL A 92 3.03 -13.24 -3.09
N GLU A 93 3.63 -14.37 -2.72
CA GLU A 93 2.91 -15.62 -2.40
C GLU A 93 1.94 -15.47 -1.20
N ASN A 94 2.20 -14.49 -0.33
CA ASN A 94 1.36 -14.21 0.83
C ASN A 94 0.21 -13.24 0.53
N TYR A 95 0.10 -12.75 -0.70
CA TYR A 95 -0.99 -11.84 -1.06
C TYR A 95 -2.35 -12.54 -1.06
N ARG A 96 -3.35 -11.88 -0.49
CA ARG A 96 -4.76 -12.29 -0.44
C ARG A 96 -5.64 -11.07 -0.73
N PRO A 97 -6.90 -11.26 -1.15
CA PRO A 97 -7.82 -10.14 -1.28
C PRO A 97 -8.08 -9.49 0.07
N VAL A 98 -8.11 -8.16 0.09
CA VAL A 98 -8.41 -7.37 1.30
C VAL A 98 -9.75 -7.76 1.91
N ALA A 99 -10.77 -8.01 1.09
CA ALA A 99 -12.11 -8.37 1.54
C ALA A 99 -12.15 -9.66 2.38
N GLU A 100 -11.24 -10.62 2.13
CA GLU A 100 -11.16 -11.87 2.90
C GLU A 100 -10.56 -11.65 4.30
N HIS A 101 -9.82 -10.55 4.50
CA HIS A 101 -9.12 -10.20 5.74
C HIS A 101 -9.58 -8.86 6.32
N LEU A 102 -10.83 -8.49 6.06
CA LEU A 102 -11.39 -7.20 6.47
C LEU A 102 -11.26 -6.95 7.98
N GLY A 103 -11.46 -7.98 8.81
CA GLY A 103 -11.37 -7.87 10.27
C GLY A 103 -10.01 -7.35 10.73
N ASP A 104 -8.92 -7.83 10.14
CA ASP A 104 -7.56 -7.42 10.48
C ASP A 104 -7.31 -5.96 10.06
N VAL A 105 -7.76 -5.59 8.87
CA VAL A 105 -7.63 -4.22 8.34
C VAL A 105 -8.39 -3.23 9.21
N LEU A 106 -9.63 -3.56 9.61
CA LEU A 106 -10.44 -2.72 10.48
C LEU A 106 -9.91 -2.66 11.92
N HIS A 107 -9.23 -3.71 12.38
CA HIS A 107 -8.60 -3.71 13.69
C HIS A 107 -7.44 -2.72 13.78
N ALA A 108 -6.66 -2.59 12.70
CA ALA A 108 -5.60 -1.58 12.60
C ALA A 108 -6.15 -0.18 12.33
N ALA A 109 -7.32 -0.07 11.68
CA ALA A 109 -7.87 1.21 11.26
C ALA A 109 -8.51 2.00 12.40
N GLN A 110 -8.33 3.32 12.38
CA GLN A 110 -8.85 4.21 13.42
C GLN A 110 -10.00 5.09 12.91
N PRO A 111 -10.90 5.59 13.79
CA PRO A 111 -11.96 6.52 13.41
C PRO A 111 -11.41 7.82 12.83
N VAL A 112 -12.05 8.38 11.80
CA VAL A 112 -11.65 9.65 11.18
C VAL A 112 -11.63 10.80 12.19
N ALA A 113 -12.51 10.76 13.20
CA ALA A 113 -12.49 11.71 14.32
C ALA A 113 -11.12 11.77 15.03
N VAL A 114 -10.45 10.62 15.24
CA VAL A 114 -9.12 10.57 15.89
C VAL A 114 -8.07 11.26 15.03
N LEU A 115 -8.14 11.10 13.69
CA LEU A 115 -7.23 11.80 12.78
C LEU A 115 -7.46 13.32 12.84
N ARG A 116 -8.74 13.74 12.86
CA ARG A 116 -9.13 15.15 12.95
C ARG A 116 -8.66 15.80 14.26
N GLU A 117 -8.78 15.08 15.38
CA GLU A 117 -8.31 15.54 16.68
C GLU A 117 -6.79 15.69 16.73
N ARG A 118 -6.04 14.71 16.20
CA ARG A 118 -4.56 14.76 16.16
C ARG A 118 -4.03 15.85 15.23
N HIS A 119 -4.72 16.09 14.12
CA HIS A 119 -4.30 17.06 13.10
C HIS A 119 -5.33 18.17 12.92
N ALA A 120 -5.72 18.83 14.02
CA ALA A 120 -6.75 19.87 14.02
C ALA A 120 -6.47 21.01 13.02
N ALA A 121 -5.20 21.38 12.82
CA ALA A 121 -4.79 22.39 11.84
C ALA A 121 -5.09 21.98 10.38
N GLN A 122 -5.26 20.68 10.11
CA GLN A 122 -5.54 20.11 8.79
C GLN A 122 -6.97 19.54 8.70
N ALA A 123 -7.84 19.84 9.67
CA ALA A 123 -9.21 19.35 9.72
C ALA A 123 -9.98 19.63 8.42
N ALA A 124 -9.81 20.82 7.82
CA ALA A 124 -10.45 21.17 6.56
C ALA A 124 -10.04 20.25 5.39
N ALA A 125 -8.78 19.80 5.34
CA ALA A 125 -8.31 18.86 4.32
C ALA A 125 -8.88 17.45 4.54
N ILE A 126 -9.01 17.03 5.82
CA ILE A 126 -9.62 15.76 6.21
C ILE A 126 -11.11 15.75 5.84
N ASP A 127 -11.84 16.81 6.17
CA ASP A 127 -13.27 16.93 5.88
C ASP A 127 -13.54 16.98 4.37
N ALA A 128 -12.68 17.66 3.60
CA ALA A 128 -12.74 17.66 2.14
C ALA A 128 -12.53 16.25 1.56
N ALA A 129 -11.61 15.47 2.12
CA ALA A 129 -11.38 14.09 1.70
C ALA A 129 -12.55 13.16 2.06
N VAL A 130 -13.16 13.34 3.24
CA VAL A 130 -14.40 12.63 3.62
C VAL A 130 -15.51 12.94 2.63
N ALA A 131 -15.73 14.22 2.31
CA ALA A 131 -16.75 14.64 1.33
C ALA A 131 -16.47 14.06 -0.06
N LYS A 132 -15.22 14.07 -0.51
CA LYS A 132 -14.80 13.51 -1.81
C LYS A 132 -15.00 12.00 -1.89
N SER A 133 -14.95 11.29 -0.77
CA SER A 133 -15.18 9.84 -0.75
C SER A 133 -16.63 9.47 -1.09
N GLY A 134 -17.57 10.39 -0.96
CA GLY A 134 -19.00 10.16 -1.19
C GLY A 134 -19.66 9.23 -0.16
N LYS A 135 -18.96 8.87 0.93
CA LYS A 135 -19.47 8.02 2.00
C LYS A 135 -19.68 8.80 3.28
N ALA A 136 -20.57 8.31 4.13
CA ALA A 136 -20.76 8.85 5.47
C ALA A 136 -19.51 8.60 6.33
N GLU A 137 -19.12 9.57 7.16
CA GLU A 137 -17.92 9.48 8.01
C GLU A 137 -17.93 8.23 8.90
N GLN A 138 -19.10 7.79 9.38
CA GLN A 138 -19.21 6.60 10.23
C GLN A 138 -18.84 5.31 9.50
N ALA A 139 -18.98 5.27 8.18
CA ALA A 139 -18.60 4.16 7.32
C ALA A 139 -17.13 4.22 6.87
N LEU A 140 -16.39 5.24 7.34
CA LEU A 140 -14.99 5.43 7.04
C LEU A 140 -14.13 5.17 8.27
N ARG A 141 -12.93 4.66 8.01
CA ARG A 141 -11.82 4.62 8.94
C ARG A 141 -10.58 5.14 8.22
N TRP A 142 -9.52 5.42 8.95
CA TRP A 142 -8.26 5.83 8.37
C TRP A 142 -7.14 4.86 8.70
N LEU A 143 -6.18 4.76 7.78
CA LEU A 143 -4.95 4.00 7.93
C LEU A 143 -3.76 4.80 7.38
N PRO A 144 -2.56 4.66 7.98
CA PRO A 144 -1.34 5.14 7.37
C PRO A 144 -1.07 4.48 6.03
N VAL A 145 -0.45 5.24 5.15
CA VAL A 145 0.08 4.79 3.88
C VAL A 145 1.55 5.14 3.82
N GLN A 146 2.38 4.18 3.45
CA GLN A 146 3.81 4.33 3.34
C GLN A 146 4.26 4.10 1.90
N ALA A 147 5.11 4.99 1.38
CA ALA A 147 5.90 4.73 0.17
C ALA A 147 7.35 5.15 0.41
N GLY A 148 8.24 4.17 0.56
CA GLY A 148 9.61 4.41 1.01
C GLY A 148 9.62 5.14 2.36
N THR A 149 10.11 6.38 2.37
CA THR A 149 10.21 7.24 3.56
C THR A 149 9.08 8.26 3.68
N VAL A 150 8.13 8.27 2.74
CA VAL A 150 7.02 9.23 2.72
C VAL A 150 5.78 8.56 3.28
N PHE A 151 5.07 9.29 4.15
CA PHE A 151 3.83 8.83 4.78
C PHE A 151 2.68 9.78 4.46
N TRP A 152 1.50 9.20 4.26
CA TRP A 152 0.24 9.93 4.18
C TRP A 152 -0.90 9.08 4.72
N THR A 153 -2.13 9.57 4.62
CA THR A 153 -3.29 8.88 5.18
C THR A 153 -4.27 8.44 4.10
N ALA A 154 -4.75 7.20 4.19
CA ALA A 154 -5.87 6.69 3.42
C ALA A 154 -7.15 6.74 4.26
N LEU A 155 -8.25 7.18 3.67
CA LEU A 155 -9.60 6.86 4.15
C LEU A 155 -10.04 5.56 3.51
N ILE A 156 -10.39 4.59 4.32
CA ILE A 156 -10.85 3.27 3.89
C ILE A 156 -12.34 3.10 4.16
N ASP A 157 -12.98 2.32 3.31
CA ASP A 157 -14.37 1.91 3.49
C ASP A 157 -14.47 0.72 4.45
N MET A 158 -15.40 0.79 5.40
CA MET A 158 -15.58 -0.26 6.41
C MET A 158 -16.15 -1.58 5.88
N GLN A 159 -16.77 -1.59 4.70
CA GLN A 159 -17.36 -2.81 4.14
C GLN A 159 -16.36 -3.61 3.31
N THR A 160 -15.40 -2.93 2.69
CA THR A 160 -14.45 -3.53 1.76
C THR A 160 -13.01 -3.51 2.27
N GLY A 161 -12.71 -2.64 3.22
CA GLY A 161 -11.35 -2.38 3.70
C GLY A 161 -10.51 -1.59 2.70
N MET A 162 -11.08 -1.22 1.55
CA MET A 162 -10.35 -0.60 0.45
C MET A 162 -10.22 0.91 0.65
N PRO A 163 -9.09 1.51 0.25
CA PRO A 163 -8.95 2.97 0.20
C PRO A 163 -9.95 3.59 -0.78
N VAL A 164 -10.69 4.60 -0.31
CA VAL A 164 -11.67 5.36 -1.10
C VAL A 164 -11.29 6.83 -1.26
N ALA A 165 -10.42 7.36 -0.40
CA ALA A 165 -9.86 8.70 -0.53
C ALA A 165 -8.47 8.78 0.10
N TRP A 166 -7.70 9.79 -0.32
CA TRP A 166 -6.35 10.07 0.17
C TRP A 166 -6.30 11.43 0.82
N VAL A 167 -5.60 11.53 1.94
CA VAL A 167 -5.35 12.77 2.66
C VAL A 167 -3.85 12.97 2.77
N ASN A 168 -3.37 14.14 2.34
CA ASN A 168 -1.95 14.51 2.46
C ASN A 168 -1.62 14.97 3.88
N VAL A 169 -1.79 14.05 4.85
CA VAL A 169 -1.51 14.22 6.28
C VAL A 169 -0.61 13.05 6.67
N ASP A 170 0.57 13.36 7.20
CA ASP A 170 1.43 12.35 7.86
C ASP A 170 0.79 11.96 9.20
N PRO A 171 0.43 10.68 9.42
CA PRO A 171 -0.26 10.24 10.62
C PRO A 171 0.65 10.00 11.85
N PHE A 172 1.97 10.17 11.71
CA PHE A 172 2.97 9.95 12.76
C PHE A 172 3.42 11.24 13.45
#